data_AF-A0A6A4AQ64-F1
#
_entry.id   AF-A0A6A4AQ64-F1
#
_cell.length_a   1.000
_cell.length_b   1.000
_cell.length_c   1.000
_cell.angle_alpha   90.00
_cell.angle_beta   90.00
_cell.angle_gamma   90.00
#
_symmetry.space_group_name_H-M   'P 1'
#
loop_
_entity.id
_entity.type
_entity.pdbx_description
1 polymer ?
#
loop_
_entity_poly.entity_id
_entity_poly.type
_entity_poly.pdbx_seq_one_letter_code
_entity_poly.pdbx_strand_id
1 'polypeptide(L)'
;LAAEFDILHRQSLELVQNARADGVQVELDVHAHMAHVFTLFPHFMMPQSSVGIERCAAFIARQLTSKCHRIPVQLPRAAPAF
;
A
#
# COMPACT_ATOMS: atom_id res chain seq x y z
N LEU A 1 6.89 0.18 1.04
CA LEU A 1 7.61 0.13 2.33
C LEU A 1 9.10 0.04 2.02
N ALA A 2 9.94 0.82 2.71
CA ALA A 2 11.38 0.69 2.66
C ALA A 2 11.94 0.72 4.09
N ALA A 3 12.99 -0.05 4.35
CA ALA A 3 13.72 -0.03 5.61
C ALA A 3 14.98 0.84 5.46
N GLU A 4 15.30 1.66 6.45
CA GLU A 4 16.45 2.58 6.40
C GLU A 4 17.81 1.84 6.43
N PHE A 5 17.92 0.77 7.22
CA PHE A 5 19.15 -0.04 7.32
C PHE A 5 19.18 -1.20 6.33
N ASP A 6 18.36 -1.11 5.28
CA ASP A 6 18.34 -2.06 4.19
C ASP A 6 19.38 -1.68 3.12
N ILE A 7 20.11 -2.67 2.60
CA ILE A 7 21.01 -2.47 1.45
C ILE A 7 20.25 -1.95 0.21
N LEU A 8 18.95 -2.26 0.11
CA LEU A 8 18.07 -1.83 -0.97
C LEU A 8 17.41 -0.47 -0.71
N HIS A 9 17.73 0.20 0.41
CA HIS A 9 17.11 1.47 0.78
C HIS A 9 17.25 2.51 -0.34
N ARG A 10 18.48 2.71 -0.83
CA ARG A 10 18.78 3.65 -1.92
C ARG A 10 18.00 3.33 -3.20
N GLN A 11 17.95 2.06 -3.58
CA GLN A 11 17.22 1.62 -4.78
C GLN A 11 15.71 1.86 -4.65
N SER A 12 15.16 1.75 -3.44
CA SER A 12 13.76 2.09 -3.16
C SER A 12 13.48 3.59 -3.38
N LEU A 13 14.41 4.47 -2.99
CA LEU A 13 14.30 5.91 -3.24
C LEU A 13 14.37 6.24 -4.73
N GLU A 14 15.32 5.62 -5.45
CA GLU A 14 15.51 5.80 -6.90
C GLU A 14 14.27 5.31 -7.68
N LEU A 15 13.68 4.17 -7.29
CA LEU A 15 12.45 3.66 -7.89
C LEU A 15 11.28 4.65 -7.77
N VAL A 16 11.12 5.28 -6.60
CA VAL A 16 10.07 6.27 -6.37
C VAL A 16 10.30 7.53 -7.18
N GLN A 17 11.56 7.97 -7.32
CA GLN A 17 11.90 9.11 -8.18
C GLN A 17 11.57 8.81 -9.65
N ASN A 18 11.94 7.63 -10.15
CA ASN A 18 11.65 7.22 -11.52
C ASN A 18 10.13 7.12 -11.77
N ALA A 19 9.39 6.48 -10.87
CA ALA A 19 7.94 6.36 -11.00
C ALA A 19 7.24 7.74 -11.01
N ARG A 20 7.72 8.69 -10.19
CA ARG A 20 7.22 10.07 -10.21
C ARG A 20 7.55 10.78 -11.52
N ALA A 21 8.75 10.59 -12.06
CA ALA A 21 9.13 11.15 -13.36
C ALA A 21 8.24 10.63 -14.51
N ASP A 22 7.80 9.37 -14.41
CA ASP A 22 6.87 8.73 -15.35
C ASP A 22 5.40 9.12 -15.11
N GLY A 23 5.12 10.04 -14.18
CA GLY A 23 3.76 10.48 -13.86
C GLY A 23 2.93 9.47 -13.05
N VAL A 24 3.55 8.42 -12.50
CA VAL A 24 2.87 7.44 -11.65
C VAL A 24 2.66 8.02 -10.26
N GLN A 25 1.43 7.96 -9.77
CA GLN A 25 1.12 8.31 -8.38
C GLN A 25 1.63 7.23 -7.43
N VAL A 26 2.70 7.55 -6.69
CA VAL A 26 3.38 6.62 -5.77
C VAL A 26 3.48 7.18 -4.36
N GLU A 27 3.26 6.31 -3.37
CA GLU A 27 3.45 6.57 -1.94
C GLU A 27 4.68 5.78 -1.46
N LEU A 28 5.60 6.46 -0.77
CA LEU A 28 6.78 5.84 -0.17
C LEU A 28 6.67 5.96 1.35
N ASP A 29 6.64 4.82 2.03
CA ASP A 29 6.68 4.71 3.49
C ASP A 29 8.03 4.13 3.91
N VAL A 30 8.87 4.97 4.51
CA VAL A 30 10.21 4.62 5.00
C VAL A 30 10.14 4.41 6.51
N HIS A 31 10.63 3.26 6.97
CA HIS A 31 10.72 2.93 8.38
C HIS A 31 12.14 3.12 8.90
N ALA A 32 12.28 4.07 9.83
CA ALA A 32 13.55 4.40 10.47
C ALA A 32 14.13 3.22 11.25
N HIS A 33 15.45 3.04 11.15
CA HIS A 33 16.24 2.03 11.86
C HIS A 33 15.77 0.57 11.67
N MET A 34 14.99 0.28 10.64
CA MET A 34 14.53 -1.07 10.33
C MET A 34 15.48 -1.80 9.39
N ALA A 35 15.61 -3.11 9.59
CA ALA A 35 16.39 -4.00 8.75
C ALA A 35 15.60 -4.45 7.51
N HIS A 36 16.30 -5.10 6.57
CA HIS A 36 15.70 -5.71 5.38
C HIS A 36 14.53 -6.64 5.77
N VAL A 37 13.37 -6.40 5.16
CA VAL A 37 12.11 -7.13 5.40
C VAL A 37 11.70 -7.23 6.88
N PHE A 38 11.87 -6.14 7.65
CA PHE A 38 11.50 -6.07 9.06
C PHE A 38 10.05 -6.55 9.38
N THR A 39 9.15 -6.49 8.40
CA THR A 39 7.76 -6.95 8.52
C THR A 39 7.61 -8.47 8.70
N LEU A 40 8.65 -9.27 8.46
CA LEU A 40 8.62 -10.72 8.68
C LEU A 40 8.97 -11.12 10.12
N PHE A 41 9.55 -10.22 10.91
CA PHE A 41 9.87 -10.53 12.29
C PHE A 41 8.60 -10.61 13.14
N PRO A 42 8.52 -11.57 14.08
CA PRO A 42 7.40 -11.62 15.02
C PRO A 42 7.26 -10.33 15.82
N HIS A 43 6.01 -9.89 16.05
CA HIS A 43 5.71 -8.65 16.77
C HIS A 43 6.43 -8.56 18.13
N PHE A 44 6.49 -9.65 18.88
CA PHE A 44 7.12 -9.65 20.21
C PHE A 44 8.63 -9.39 20.17
N MET A 45 9.29 -9.67 19.05
CA MET A 45 10.72 -9.40 18.83
C MET A 45 10.93 -8.02 18.21
N MET A 46 10.02 -7.60 17.34
CA MET A 46 10.10 -6.36 16.60
C MET A 46 8.70 -5.77 16.40
N PRO A 47 8.19 -4.97 17.35
CA PRO A 47 6.82 -4.45 17.30
C PRO A 47 6.51 -3.67 16.02
N GLN A 48 7.54 -3.06 15.45
CA GLN A 48 7.50 -2.27 14.23
C GLN A 48 7.05 -3.11 13.04
N SER A 49 7.25 -4.44 13.05
CA SER A 49 6.75 -5.32 11.99
C SER A 49 5.24 -5.19 11.81
N SER A 50 4.47 -5.17 12.91
CA SER A 50 3.02 -4.95 12.87
C SER A 50 2.67 -3.55 12.38
N VAL A 51 3.41 -2.52 12.81
CA VAL A 51 3.19 -1.14 12.33
C VAL A 51 3.38 -1.05 10.81
N GLY A 52 4.40 -1.70 10.26
CA GLY A 52 4.62 -1.76 8.81
C GLY A 52 3.50 -2.49 8.07
N ILE A 53 3.03 -3.61 8.62
CA ILE A 53 1.89 -4.36 8.06
C ILE A 53 0.62 -3.51 8.08
N GLU A 54 0.30 -2.86 9.20
CA GLU A 54 -0.89 -2.03 9.38
C GLU A 54 -0.91 -0.84 8.42
N ARG A 55 0.22 -0.14 8.25
CA ARG A 55 0.33 0.98 7.29
C ARG A 55 0.14 0.53 5.85
N CYS A 56 0.72 -0.60 5.48
CA CYS A 56 0.52 -1.21 4.17
C CYS A 56 -0.95 -1.60 3.95
N ALA A 57 -1.58 -2.25 4.94
CA ALA A 57 -2.99 -2.61 4.89
C ALA A 57 -3.89 -1.37 4.76
N ALA A 58 -3.59 -0.29 5.50
CA ALA A 58 -4.30 0.97 5.39
C ALA A 58 -4.15 1.60 4.00
N PHE A 59 -2.96 1.56 3.39
CA PHE A 59 -2.77 2.01 2.01
C PHE A 59 -3.65 1.21 1.04
N ILE A 60 -3.63 -0.12 1.12
CA ILE A 60 -4.45 -0.98 0.25
C ILE A 60 -5.94 -0.68 0.43
N ALA A 61 -6.42 -0.57 1.66
CA ALA A 61 -7.82 -0.24 1.95
C ALA A 61 -8.23 1.11 1.37
N ARG A 62 -7.37 2.14 1.46
CA ARG A 62 -7.62 3.44 0.81
C ARG A 62 -7.70 3.32 -0.70
N GLN A 63 -6.82 2.55 -1.33
CA GLN A 63 -6.84 2.36 -2.78
C GLN A 63 -8.12 1.66 -3.24
N LEU A 64 -8.56 0.63 -2.50
CA LEU A 64 -9.80 -0.10 -2.82
C LEU A 64 -11.05 0.76 -2.63
N THR A 65 -11.11 1.55 -1.56
CA THR A 65 -12.26 2.42 -1.29
C THR A 65 -12.31 3.64 -2.22
N SER A 66 -11.16 4.24 -2.54
CA SER A 66 -11.08 5.42 -3.41
C SER A 66 -11.27 5.08 -4.88
N LYS A 67 -10.86 3.88 -5.32
CA LYS A 67 -11.06 3.39 -6.69
C LYS A 67 -12.36 2.62 -6.89
N CYS A 68 -13.05 2.24 -5.81
CA CYS A 68 -14.44 1.80 -5.88
C CYS A 68 -15.32 3.03 -6.14
N HIS A 69 -15.27 3.53 -7.38
CA HIS A 69 -16.44 4.14 -7.97
C HIS A 69 -17.53 3.09 -7.83
N ARG A 70 -18.53 3.36 -6.98
CA ARG A 70 -19.76 2.55 -6.92
C ARG A 70 -20.23 2.41 -8.36
N ILE A 71 -20.03 1.25 -8.96
CA ILE A 71 -20.78 0.89 -10.17
C ILE A 71 -22.22 0.82 -9.64
N PRO A 72 -23.13 1.74 -10.02
CA PRO A 72 -24.52 1.52 -9.70
C PRO A 72 -24.87 0.24 -10.46
N VAL A 73 -25.03 -0.85 -9.73
CA VAL A 73 -25.67 -2.04 -10.29
C VAL A 73 -27.09 -1.56 -10.61
N GLN A 74 -27.32 -1.22 -11.87
CA GLN A 74 -28.68 -1.10 -12.40
C GLN A 74 -29.27 -2.50 -12.28
N LEU A 75 -29.97 -2.76 -11.17
CA LEU A 75 -30.84 -3.91 -11.07
C LEU A 75 -31.78 -3.85 -12.28
N PRO A 76 -31.86 -4.91 -13.10
CA PRO A 76 -32.77 -4.91 -14.23
C PRO A 76 -34.16 -4.57 -13.71
N ARG A 77 -34.70 -3.46 -14.23
CA ARG A 77 -36.04 -2.99 -13.89
C ARG A 77 -36.99 -4.15 -14.20
N ALA A 78 -37.74 -4.61 -13.20
CA ALA A 78 -38.70 -5.68 -13.38
C ALA A 78 -39.57 -5.37 -14.62
N ALA A 79 -39.67 -6.34 -15.53
CA ALA A 79 -40.54 -6.21 -16.70
C ALA A 79 -41.97 -5.89 -16.23
N PRO A 80 -42.69 -4.99 -16.92
CA PRO A 80 -44.07 -4.72 -16.56
C PRO A 80 -44.88 -6.02 -16.67
N ALA A 81 -45.71 -6.29 -15.67
CA ALA A 81 -46.68 -7.36 -15.76
C ALA A 81 -47.75 -6.93 -16.77
N PHE A 82 -47.77 -7.64 -17.90
CA PHE A 82 -48.77 -7.69 -18.99
C PHE A 82 -49.47 -6.38 -19.36
#